data_AF-A0AAV2HX69-F1
#
_entry.id   AF-A0AAV2HX69-F1
#
_cell.length_a   1.000
_cell.length_b   1.000
_cell.length_c   1.000
_cell.angle_alpha   90.00
_cell.angle_beta   90.00
_cell.angle_gamma   90.00
#
_symmetry.space_group_name_H-M   'P 1'
#
loop_
_entity.id
_entity.type
_entity.pdbx_description
1 polymer ?
#
loop_
_entity_poly.entity_id
_entity_poly.type
_entity_poly.pdbx_seq_one_letter_code
_entity_poly.pdbx_strand_id
1 'polypeptide(L)'
;MEGEDTPTDISSKMQHQYFLKFEYMPCDEDQTHEFKAHKLLSVEDLPRYKIENDLGQSKCKSVSRNLCAFLNTELGGTLYCGVNDNGQIKGLKFTQYQRDHFSGALSDLFSRYTPKVSPDRYKLRFVPVLLPDTNEKDRDELAMLTARVCHDGDLTRVPHLFRSIEGCWCEKDCRAQRDLGIGISRYVIEINIKPWDYDDPSNEGIGKVVNAFPIYSNEEGRAVFRRQGSTTTYQFDEVANIAYFVANARCHQVIADLHKKIELTIASIASKLRTR
;
A
#
# COMPACT_ATOMS: atom_id res chain seq x y z
N MET A 1 6.94 -3.21 -47.94
CA MET A 1 7.73 -2.79 -46.76
C MET A 1 6.74 -2.12 -45.83
N GLU A 2 6.00 -2.94 -45.09
CA GLU A 2 5.06 -2.50 -44.07
C GLU A 2 5.72 -2.86 -42.74
N GLY A 3 6.01 -1.85 -41.94
CA GLY A 3 6.59 -2.01 -40.61
C GLY A 3 5.49 -2.27 -39.61
N GLU A 4 5.58 -3.40 -38.92
CA GLU A 4 4.73 -3.77 -37.80
C GLU A 4 5.06 -2.88 -36.58
N ASP A 5 4.12 -2.01 -36.22
CA ASP A 5 4.13 -1.30 -34.95
C ASP A 5 3.85 -2.30 -33.81
N THR A 6 4.81 -2.41 -32.90
CA THR A 6 4.68 -3.18 -31.65
C THR A 6 3.94 -2.34 -30.61
N PRO A 7 3.00 -2.92 -29.82
CA PRO A 7 2.22 -2.15 -28.86
C PRO A 7 3.11 -1.74 -27.69
N THR A 8 3.31 -0.44 -27.52
CA THR A 8 4.02 0.11 -26.38
C THR A 8 3.15 -0.02 -25.12
N ASP A 9 3.71 -0.67 -24.11
CA ASP A 9 3.21 -0.92 -22.76
C ASP A 9 2.49 0.29 -22.12
N ILE A 10 1.17 0.14 -21.88
CA ILE A 10 0.25 1.18 -21.36
C ILE A 10 0.22 1.17 -19.81
N SER A 11 1.02 0.34 -19.12
CA SER A 11 0.89 0.18 -17.65
C SER A 11 1.62 1.26 -16.80
N SER A 12 2.40 2.16 -17.40
CA SER A 12 3.34 3.02 -16.66
C SER A 12 3.05 4.53 -16.73
N LYS A 13 1.82 5.01 -16.50
CA LYS A 13 1.57 6.47 -16.32
C LYS A 13 0.18 6.80 -15.78
N MET A 14 0.03 6.92 -14.46
CA MET A 14 -0.85 7.91 -13.80
C MET A 14 -0.43 8.09 -12.34
N GLN A 15 0.78 8.60 -12.11
CA GLN A 15 1.09 9.18 -10.79
C GLN A 15 0.47 10.57 -10.73
N HIS A 16 -0.66 10.69 -10.01
CA HIS A 16 -1.28 11.97 -9.74
C HIS A 16 -0.31 12.85 -8.95
N GLN A 17 -0.08 14.06 -9.44
CA GLN A 17 0.69 15.08 -8.73
C GLN A 17 -0.15 15.74 -7.63
N TYR A 18 -1.47 15.83 -7.85
CA TYR A 18 -2.46 16.31 -6.90
C TYR A 18 -3.83 15.71 -7.22
N PHE A 19 -4.77 15.87 -6.29
CA PHE A 19 -6.20 15.61 -6.48
C PHE A 19 -7.01 16.88 -6.25
N LEU A 20 -8.21 16.95 -6.81
CA LEU A 20 -9.17 18.02 -6.51
C LEU A 20 -10.23 17.51 -5.53
N LYS A 21 -10.54 18.33 -4.53
CA LYS A 21 -11.56 18.00 -3.54
C LYS A 21 -12.94 17.90 -4.20
N PHE A 22 -13.76 16.95 -3.76
CA PHE A 22 -15.11 16.67 -4.26
C PHE A 22 -15.21 16.01 -5.64
N GLU A 23 -14.11 15.93 -6.38
CA GLU A 23 -14.02 15.04 -7.54
C GLU A 23 -13.99 13.57 -7.10
N TYR A 24 -14.11 12.68 -8.08
CA TYR A 24 -14.08 11.24 -7.88
C TYR A 24 -12.72 10.68 -8.25
N MET A 25 -12.33 9.59 -7.58
CA MET A 25 -11.16 8.81 -7.99
C MET A 25 -11.34 8.32 -9.43
N PRO A 26 -10.25 8.26 -10.22
CA PRO A 26 -10.30 7.76 -11.60
C PRO A 26 -10.42 6.23 -11.68
N CYS A 27 -10.36 5.54 -10.53
CA CYS A 27 -10.54 4.10 -10.42
C CYS A 27 -11.67 3.80 -9.42
N ASP A 28 -12.24 2.61 -9.54
CA ASP A 28 -13.20 2.07 -8.59
C ASP A 28 -12.51 1.16 -7.56
N GLU A 29 -13.21 0.80 -6.48
CA GLU A 29 -12.73 -0.22 -5.56
C GLU A 29 -12.74 -1.60 -6.23
N ASP A 30 -11.63 -2.31 -6.17
CA ASP A 30 -11.48 -3.62 -6.81
C ASP A 30 -10.55 -4.56 -6.00
N GLN A 31 -9.93 -5.54 -6.66
CA GLN A 31 -8.98 -6.47 -6.03
C GLN A 31 -7.65 -5.81 -5.63
N THR A 32 -7.33 -4.68 -6.22
CA THR A 32 -6.07 -3.93 -6.08
C THR A 32 -6.26 -2.51 -5.57
N HIS A 33 -7.48 -1.97 -5.51
CA HIS A 33 -7.78 -0.62 -5.04
C HIS A 33 -8.81 -0.68 -3.89
N GLU A 34 -8.56 0.08 -2.83
CA GLU A 34 -9.45 0.20 -1.66
C GLU A 34 -9.50 1.65 -1.16
N PHE A 35 -10.70 2.16 -0.88
CA PHE A 35 -10.91 3.51 -0.38
C PHE A 35 -11.29 3.51 1.11
N LYS A 36 -10.73 4.47 1.84
CA LYS A 36 -10.98 4.66 3.27
C LYS A 36 -11.07 6.15 3.56
N ALA A 37 -12.15 6.59 4.18
CA ALA A 37 -12.33 8.01 4.51
C ALA A 37 -11.45 8.49 5.69
N HIS A 38 -10.79 7.57 6.39
CA HIS A 38 -10.08 7.79 7.65
C HIS A 38 -8.61 7.33 7.58
N LYS A 39 -7.85 7.63 8.64
CA LYS A 39 -6.41 7.35 8.77
C LYS A 39 -6.04 6.34 9.86
N LEU A 40 -7.00 5.54 10.34
CA LEU A 40 -6.77 4.65 11.48
C LEU A 40 -6.03 3.40 10.98
N LEU A 41 -4.75 3.29 11.34
CA LEU A 41 -3.84 2.26 10.86
C LEU A 41 -4.13 0.90 11.49
N SER A 42 -4.16 0.86 12.82
CA SER A 42 -4.28 -0.36 13.61
C SER A 42 -5.57 -0.38 14.44
N VAL A 43 -5.89 -1.55 15.01
CA VAL A 43 -7.01 -1.69 15.95
C VAL A 43 -6.80 -0.85 17.22
N GLU A 44 -5.54 -0.66 17.64
CA GLU A 44 -5.17 0.14 18.82
C GLU A 44 -5.44 1.63 18.62
N ASP A 45 -5.48 2.10 17.36
CA ASP A 45 -5.83 3.48 17.02
C ASP A 45 -7.35 3.73 17.01
N LEU A 46 -8.18 2.67 17.13
CA LEU A 46 -9.63 2.81 17.12
C LEU A 46 -10.10 3.42 18.45
N PRO A 47 -10.82 4.55 18.42
CA PRO A 47 -11.43 5.09 19.62
C PRO A 47 -12.42 4.08 20.21
N ARG A 48 -12.40 3.88 21.53
CA ARG A 48 -13.23 2.88 22.23
C ARG A 48 -14.72 2.94 21.85
N TYR A 49 -15.26 4.14 21.65
CA TYR A 49 -16.66 4.35 21.26
C TYR A 49 -17.02 3.89 19.82
N LYS A 50 -16.03 3.55 18.99
CA LYS A 50 -16.23 3.00 17.64
C LYS A 50 -16.10 1.47 17.60
N ILE A 51 -15.69 0.86 18.71
CA ILE A 51 -15.41 -0.58 18.78
C ILE A 51 -16.72 -1.37 18.93
N GLU A 52 -17.75 -0.80 19.55
CA GLU A 52 -18.97 -1.53 19.93
C GLU A 52 -20.25 -0.77 19.50
N ASN A 53 -21.06 -1.41 18.65
CA ASN A 53 -22.51 -1.26 18.66
C ASN A 53 -23.11 -2.43 19.45
N ASP A 54 -24.41 -2.41 19.77
CA ASP A 54 -25.10 -3.42 20.61
C ASP A 54 -25.02 -4.88 20.09
N LEU A 55 -24.43 -5.10 18.92
CA LEU A 55 -24.17 -6.39 18.27
C LEU A 55 -22.67 -6.76 18.21
N GLY A 56 -21.78 -5.98 18.83
CA GLY A 56 -20.34 -6.24 18.89
C GLY A 56 -19.56 -5.98 17.59
N GLN A 57 -20.10 -5.18 16.65
CA GLN A 57 -19.49 -4.90 15.34
C GLN A 57 -18.98 -3.46 15.24
N SER A 58 -17.66 -3.28 15.10
CA SER A 58 -17.09 -1.95 14.91
C SER A 58 -17.52 -1.32 13.57
N LYS A 59 -18.13 -0.12 13.60
CA LYS A 59 -18.53 0.63 12.38
C LYS A 59 -17.35 1.11 11.54
N CYS A 60 -16.15 1.14 12.12
CA CYS A 60 -14.94 1.63 11.49
C CYS A 60 -13.85 0.56 11.66
N LYS A 61 -13.42 -0.05 10.57
CA LYS A 61 -12.34 -1.04 10.57
C LYS A 61 -11.00 -0.34 10.34
N SER A 62 -9.95 -0.85 10.98
CA SER A 62 -8.57 -0.39 10.74
C SER A 62 -8.16 -0.68 9.29
N VAL A 63 -7.22 0.11 8.76
CA VAL A 63 -6.71 -0.15 7.40
C VAL A 63 -5.74 -1.33 7.36
N SER A 64 -5.15 -1.70 8.50
CA SER A 64 -4.30 -2.90 8.67
C SER A 64 -4.87 -4.13 7.98
N ARG A 65 -6.17 -4.41 8.20
CA ARG A 65 -6.85 -5.58 7.64
C ARG A 65 -6.74 -5.62 6.11
N ASN A 66 -6.90 -4.49 5.44
CA ASN A 66 -6.81 -4.40 3.99
C ASN A 66 -5.35 -4.43 3.50
N LEU A 67 -4.41 -3.84 4.25
CA LEU A 67 -2.99 -3.94 3.93
C LEU A 67 -2.49 -5.39 4.01
N CYS A 68 -2.92 -6.13 5.03
CA CYS A 68 -2.65 -7.57 5.13
C CYS A 68 -3.29 -8.35 3.96
N ALA A 69 -4.51 -7.98 3.57
CA ALA A 69 -5.19 -8.56 2.43
C ALA A 69 -4.43 -8.39 1.12
N PHE A 70 -3.87 -7.21 0.86
CA PHE A 70 -3.06 -6.93 -0.33
C PHE A 70 -1.68 -7.61 -0.28
N LEU A 71 -1.09 -7.78 0.90
CA LEU A 71 0.18 -8.51 1.03
C LEU A 71 0.03 -10.01 0.74
N ASN A 72 -1.16 -10.56 1.00
CA ASN A 72 -1.51 -11.95 0.76
C ASN A 72 -2.04 -12.23 -0.65
N THR A 73 -2.01 -11.22 -1.53
CA THR A 73 -2.21 -11.40 -2.96
C THR A 73 -0.88 -11.18 -3.69
N GLU A 74 -0.63 -11.96 -4.75
CA GLU A 74 0.56 -11.76 -5.60
C GLU A 74 0.56 -10.39 -6.30
N LEU A 75 -0.63 -9.83 -6.52
CA LEU A 75 -0.84 -8.58 -7.25
C LEU A 75 -0.50 -7.33 -6.41
N GLY A 76 -0.47 -7.43 -5.09
CA GLY A 76 -0.41 -6.25 -4.22
C GLY A 76 -1.67 -5.40 -4.32
N GLY A 77 -1.52 -4.07 -4.17
CA GLY A 77 -2.63 -3.13 -4.27
C GLY A 77 -2.33 -1.77 -3.65
N THR A 78 -3.24 -0.80 -3.84
CA THR A 78 -3.14 0.56 -3.30
C THR A 78 -4.35 0.86 -2.41
N LEU A 79 -4.07 1.26 -1.18
CA LEU A 79 -5.06 1.77 -0.25
C LEU A 79 -5.03 3.30 -0.23
N TYR A 80 -6.18 3.93 -0.44
CA TYR A 80 -6.33 5.39 -0.43
C TYR A 80 -7.04 5.86 0.83
N CYS A 81 -6.35 6.62 1.68
CA CYS A 81 -6.96 7.29 2.82
C CYS A 81 -7.38 8.72 2.47
N GLY A 82 -8.58 9.13 2.87
CA GLY A 82 -9.17 10.44 2.54
C GLY A 82 -10.10 10.42 1.34
N VAL A 83 -10.53 9.23 0.91
CA VAL A 83 -11.51 9.00 -0.14
C VAL A 83 -12.72 8.32 0.50
N ASN A 84 -13.92 8.79 0.19
CA ASN A 84 -15.16 8.19 0.69
C ASN A 84 -15.46 6.87 -0.04
N ASP A 85 -16.34 6.05 0.53
CA ASP A 85 -16.75 4.75 -0.04
C ASP A 85 -17.37 4.87 -1.46
N ASN A 86 -17.88 6.05 -1.82
CA ASN A 86 -18.39 6.34 -3.17
C ASN A 86 -17.31 6.85 -4.15
N GLY A 87 -16.03 6.75 -3.79
CA GLY A 87 -14.91 7.24 -4.59
C GLY A 87 -14.68 8.75 -4.52
N GLN A 88 -15.48 9.52 -3.78
CA GLN A 88 -15.31 10.97 -3.71
C GLN A 88 -14.09 11.39 -2.86
N ILE A 89 -13.22 12.22 -3.42
CA ILE A 89 -12.02 12.75 -2.77
C ILE A 89 -12.40 13.82 -1.75
N LYS A 90 -12.09 13.59 -0.47
CA LYS A 90 -12.25 14.58 0.61
C LYS A 90 -10.92 15.16 1.06
N GLY A 91 -9.89 14.32 1.08
CA GLY A 91 -8.59 14.60 1.65
C GLY A 91 -8.61 14.66 3.18
N LEU A 92 -7.50 14.29 3.78
CA LEU A 92 -7.26 14.36 5.21
C LEU A 92 -6.33 15.53 5.52
N LYS A 93 -6.65 16.29 6.56
CA LYS A 93 -5.77 17.39 7.01
C LYS A 93 -4.56 16.82 7.73
N PHE A 94 -3.37 17.20 7.28
CA PHE A 94 -2.11 16.79 7.87
C PHE A 94 -1.14 17.98 7.96
N THR A 95 -0.59 18.21 9.15
CA THR A 95 0.66 18.96 9.29
C THR A 95 1.85 18.08 8.88
N GLN A 96 3.03 18.68 8.72
CA GLN A 96 4.26 17.94 8.44
C GLN A 96 4.51 16.86 9.50
N TYR A 97 4.48 17.22 10.79
CA TYR A 97 4.67 16.27 11.89
C TYR A 97 3.64 15.14 11.92
N GLN A 98 2.41 15.38 11.46
CA GLN A 98 1.42 14.31 11.36
C GLN A 98 1.73 13.35 10.21
N ARG A 99 2.36 13.81 9.12
CA ARG A 99 2.83 12.93 8.04
C ARG A 99 3.99 12.06 8.52
N ASP A 100 4.92 12.65 9.27
CA ASP A 100 6.04 11.94 9.87
C ASP A 100 5.55 10.89 10.87
N HIS A 101 4.62 11.29 11.76
CA HIS A 101 3.92 10.37 12.66
C HIS A 101 3.28 9.22 11.87
N PHE A 102 2.49 9.51 10.83
CA PHE A 102 1.80 8.47 10.07
C PHE A 102 2.77 7.51 9.38
N SER A 103 3.88 8.03 8.84
CA SER A 103 4.92 7.22 8.20
C SER A 103 5.59 6.28 9.19
N GLY A 104 5.95 6.79 10.38
CA GLY A 104 6.51 5.99 11.46
C GLY A 104 5.51 4.95 12.02
N ALA A 105 4.25 5.34 12.18
CA ALA A 105 3.18 4.45 12.65
C ALA A 105 2.90 3.32 11.65
N LEU A 106 2.98 3.57 10.35
CA LEU A 106 2.85 2.54 9.32
C LEU A 106 4.02 1.55 9.39
N SER A 107 5.25 2.05 9.60
CA SER A 107 6.42 1.19 9.78
C SER A 107 6.33 0.35 11.06
N ASP A 108 5.89 0.94 12.18
CA ASP A 108 5.61 0.22 13.44
C ASP A 108 4.56 -0.89 13.22
N LEU A 109 3.46 -0.59 12.53
CA LEU A 109 2.43 -1.57 12.17
C LEU A 109 3.01 -2.76 11.39
N PHE A 110 3.75 -2.50 10.32
CA PHE A 110 4.34 -3.54 9.47
C PHE A 110 5.43 -4.36 10.17
N SER A 111 6.10 -3.78 11.17
CA SER A 111 7.05 -4.51 12.01
C SER A 111 6.40 -5.55 12.94
N ARG A 112 5.08 -5.44 13.16
CA ARG A 112 4.28 -6.34 14.01
C ARG A 112 3.53 -7.41 13.21
N TYR A 113 3.56 -7.34 11.89
CA TYR A 113 3.03 -8.40 11.06
C TYR A 113 3.90 -9.65 11.18
N THR A 114 3.32 -10.81 10.91
CA THR A 114 4.03 -12.09 10.91
C THR A 114 3.88 -12.77 9.54
N PRO A 115 4.94 -12.84 8.73
CA PRO A 115 6.28 -12.27 8.96
C PRO A 115 6.28 -10.74 8.87
N LYS A 116 7.37 -10.11 9.32
CA LYS A 116 7.55 -8.66 9.22
C LYS A 116 7.58 -8.23 7.76
N VAL A 117 6.93 -7.12 7.44
CA VAL A 117 6.92 -6.60 6.06
C VAL A 117 8.16 -5.75 5.83
N SER A 118 8.94 -6.07 4.79
CA SER A 118 10.10 -5.27 4.39
C SER A 118 9.66 -3.88 3.88
N PRO A 119 10.40 -2.79 4.19
CA PRO A 119 10.17 -1.47 3.62
C PRO A 119 10.11 -1.46 2.08
N ASP A 120 10.82 -2.37 1.43
CA ASP A 120 10.85 -2.45 -0.04
C ASP A 120 9.54 -2.97 -0.62
N ARG A 121 8.68 -3.62 0.18
CA ARG A 121 7.39 -4.18 -0.25
C ARG A 121 6.29 -3.14 -0.35
N TYR A 122 6.50 -1.92 0.13
CA TYR A 122 5.47 -0.88 0.08
C TYR A 122 6.03 0.50 -0.24
N LYS A 123 5.16 1.39 -0.70
CA LYS A 123 5.45 2.79 -0.94
C LYS A 123 4.33 3.63 -0.34
N LEU A 124 4.72 4.59 0.50
CA LEU A 124 3.81 5.57 1.10
C LEU A 124 3.93 6.89 0.35
N ARG A 125 2.82 7.49 -0.06
CA ARG A 125 2.76 8.83 -0.65
C ARG A 125 1.69 9.68 0.02
N PHE A 126 1.98 10.97 0.16
CA PHE A 126 1.01 11.99 0.54
C PHE A 126 0.75 12.86 -0.68
N VAL A 127 -0.37 12.65 -1.36
CA VAL A 127 -0.73 13.40 -2.57
C VAL A 127 -1.58 14.61 -2.18
N PRO A 128 -1.16 15.85 -2.47
CA PRO A 128 -1.90 17.06 -2.13
C PRO A 128 -3.33 17.05 -2.69
N VAL A 129 -4.29 17.57 -1.91
CA VAL A 129 -5.67 17.80 -2.34
C VAL A 129 -5.94 19.29 -2.38
N LEU A 130 -6.14 19.81 -3.58
CA LEU A 130 -6.43 21.21 -3.83
C LEU A 130 -7.94 21.45 -3.78
N LEU A 131 -8.33 22.71 -3.60
CA LEU A 131 -9.73 23.10 -3.68
C LEU A 131 -10.15 23.29 -5.16
N PRO A 132 -11.42 23.03 -5.52
CA PRO A 132 -11.88 23.12 -6.91
C PRO A 132 -11.72 24.50 -7.54
N ASP A 133 -11.80 25.55 -6.72
CA ASP A 133 -11.64 26.96 -7.10
C ASP A 133 -10.18 27.36 -7.33
N THR A 134 -9.22 26.45 -7.12
CA THR A 134 -7.81 26.70 -7.45
C THR A 134 -7.64 26.85 -8.96
N ASN A 135 -7.13 28.01 -9.38
CA ASN A 135 -6.82 28.34 -10.76
C ASN A 135 -5.87 27.30 -11.38
N GLU A 136 -6.21 26.80 -12.58
CA GLU A 136 -5.50 25.71 -13.25
C GLU A 136 -4.01 25.96 -13.40
N LYS A 137 -3.62 27.20 -13.72
CA LYS A 137 -2.22 27.60 -13.91
C LYS A 137 -1.39 27.52 -12.63
N ASP A 138 -2.04 27.62 -11.47
CA ASP A 138 -1.38 27.68 -10.17
C ASP A 138 -1.42 26.31 -9.46
N ARG A 139 -2.14 25.32 -10.01
CA ARG A 139 -2.33 24.01 -9.37
C ARG A 139 -1.03 23.26 -9.18
N ASP A 140 -0.20 23.21 -10.21
CA ASP A 140 1.08 22.48 -10.16
C ASP A 140 2.04 23.11 -9.15
N GLU A 141 2.14 24.44 -9.14
CA GLU A 141 2.96 25.17 -8.18
C GLU A 141 2.45 24.99 -6.76
N LEU A 142 1.13 25.11 -6.54
CA LEU A 142 0.52 24.94 -5.22
C LEU A 142 0.66 23.49 -4.71
N ALA A 143 0.54 22.50 -5.60
CA ALA A 143 0.79 21.10 -5.29
C ALA A 143 2.25 20.88 -4.88
N MET A 144 3.21 21.44 -5.63
CA MET A 144 4.63 21.37 -5.28
C MET A 144 4.92 22.04 -3.94
N LEU A 145 4.40 23.25 -3.70
CA LEU A 145 4.56 23.97 -2.44
C LEU A 145 3.96 23.21 -1.27
N THR A 146 2.78 22.60 -1.47
CA THR A 146 2.12 21.77 -0.46
C THR A 146 2.92 20.50 -0.15
N ALA A 147 3.48 19.87 -1.18
CA ALA A 147 4.33 18.69 -1.04
C ALA A 147 5.69 19.00 -0.40
N ARG A 148 6.13 20.27 -0.36
CA ARG A 148 7.39 20.63 0.30
C ARG A 148 7.33 20.31 1.78
N VAL A 149 8.41 19.70 2.24
CA VAL A 149 8.63 19.31 3.63
C VAL A 149 9.30 20.49 4.34
N CYS A 150 8.50 21.31 5.01
CA CYS A 150 9.01 22.37 5.88
C CYS A 150 9.44 21.75 7.22
N HIS A 151 10.75 21.61 7.42
CA HIS A 151 11.32 21.05 8.64
C HIS A 151 11.65 22.17 9.61
N ASP A 152 11.11 22.09 10.83
CA ASP A 152 11.74 22.70 11.98
C ASP A 152 12.74 21.68 12.56
N GLY A 153 14.03 21.99 12.50
CA GLY A 153 15.11 21.06 12.84
C GLY A 153 15.09 20.58 14.29
N ASP A 154 14.44 21.33 15.19
CA ASP A 154 14.41 21.01 16.62
C ASP A 154 13.22 20.10 16.98
N LEU A 155 12.04 20.33 16.38
CA LEU A 155 10.83 19.53 16.65
C LEU A 155 10.82 18.18 15.93
N THR A 156 11.52 18.07 14.79
CA THR A 156 11.70 16.78 14.07
C THR A 156 12.49 15.74 14.87
N ARG A 157 13.24 16.17 15.89
CA ARG A 157 14.01 15.29 16.79
C ARG A 157 13.18 14.74 17.94
N VAL A 158 11.99 15.28 18.19
CA VAL A 158 11.10 14.78 19.24
C VAL A 158 10.44 13.50 18.76
N PRO A 159 10.65 12.35 19.42
CA PRO A 159 10.09 11.09 18.96
C PRO A 159 8.56 11.13 18.99
N HIS A 160 7.94 10.57 17.96
CA HIS A 160 6.50 10.35 17.95
C HIS A 160 6.12 9.19 18.88
N LEU A 161 4.94 9.29 19.47
CA LEU A 161 4.35 8.23 20.29
C LEU A 161 3.31 7.50 19.45
N PHE A 162 3.59 6.26 19.09
CA PHE A 162 2.65 5.37 18.42
C PHE A 162 1.82 4.60 19.45
N ARG A 163 0.66 4.07 19.05
CA ARG A 163 -0.16 3.16 19.89
C ARG A 163 -0.63 3.80 21.21
N SER A 164 -0.85 5.11 21.21
CA SER A 164 -1.29 5.84 22.40
C SER A 164 -2.69 6.40 22.23
N ILE A 165 -3.56 6.05 23.18
CA ILE A 165 -4.94 6.59 23.28
C ILE A 165 -4.90 8.08 23.62
N GLU A 166 -3.88 8.54 24.35
CA GLU A 166 -3.73 9.95 24.76
C GLU A 166 -3.30 10.86 23.59
N GLY A 167 -2.95 10.26 22.45
CA GLY A 167 -2.49 10.94 21.26
C GLY A 167 -1.04 11.40 21.35
N CYS A 168 -0.47 11.74 20.21
CA CYS A 168 0.89 12.25 20.11
C CYS A 168 0.92 13.78 20.17
N TRP A 169 2.06 14.36 20.58
CA TRP A 169 2.29 15.80 20.61
C TRP A 169 1.97 16.50 19.28
N CYS A 170 2.16 15.82 18.13
CA CYS A 170 1.84 16.37 16.81
C CYS A 170 0.35 16.68 16.61
N GLU A 171 -0.54 16.05 17.39
CA GLU A 171 -1.96 16.41 17.38
C GLU A 171 -2.23 17.70 18.15
N LYS A 172 -1.52 17.92 19.26
CA LYS A 172 -1.61 19.16 20.04
C LYS A 172 -1.07 20.33 19.24
N ASP A 173 0.06 20.13 18.56
CA ASP A 173 0.63 21.09 17.61
C ASP A 173 -0.36 21.41 16.46
N CYS A 174 -0.93 20.39 15.81
CA CYS A 174 -1.95 20.58 14.77
C CYS A 174 -3.18 21.36 15.26
N ARG A 175 -3.61 21.15 16.51
CA ARG A 175 -4.68 21.95 17.13
C ARG A 175 -4.24 23.40 17.34
N ALA A 176 -3.07 23.63 17.93
CA ALA A 176 -2.53 24.97 18.16
C ALA A 176 -2.36 25.76 16.84
N GLN A 177 -1.83 25.14 15.79
CA GLN A 177 -1.71 25.78 14.47
C GLN A 177 -3.08 26.21 13.92
N ARG A 178 -4.10 25.37 14.09
CA ARG A 178 -5.47 25.69 13.68
C ARG A 178 -6.04 26.86 14.49
N ASP A 179 -5.81 26.88 15.79
CA ASP A 179 -6.30 27.94 16.69
C ASP A 179 -5.63 29.29 16.36
N LEU A 180 -4.38 29.26 15.87
CA LEU A 180 -3.67 30.42 15.33
C LEU A 180 -4.06 30.77 13.87
N GLY A 181 -5.01 30.06 13.28
CA GLY A 181 -5.46 30.31 11.90
C GLY A 181 -4.49 29.88 10.81
N ILE A 182 -3.45 29.08 11.14
CA ILE A 182 -2.50 28.55 10.16
C ILE A 182 -3.21 27.51 9.29
N GLY A 183 -3.10 27.68 7.96
CA GLY A 183 -3.72 26.81 6.98
C GLY A 183 -3.08 25.42 6.95
N ILE A 184 -3.85 24.39 7.28
CA ILE A 184 -3.42 22.99 7.19
C ILE A 184 -3.87 22.38 5.87
N SER A 185 -2.91 21.96 5.07
CA SER A 185 -3.16 21.31 3.77
C SER A 185 -3.83 19.95 3.89
N ARG A 186 -4.50 19.54 2.82
CA ARG A 186 -5.18 18.25 2.71
C ARG A 186 -4.40 17.31 1.81
N TYR A 187 -4.45 16.02 2.13
CA TYR A 187 -3.77 14.97 1.38
C TYR A 187 -4.67 13.74 1.22
N VAL A 188 -4.55 13.06 0.10
CA VAL A 188 -4.87 11.64 -0.01
C VAL A 188 -3.60 10.87 0.32
N ILE A 189 -3.71 9.90 1.23
CA ILE A 189 -2.59 9.03 1.54
C ILE A 189 -2.71 7.80 0.65
N GLU A 190 -1.68 7.52 -0.13
CA GLU A 190 -1.59 6.30 -0.92
C GLU A 190 -0.61 5.35 -0.24
N ILE A 191 -1.10 4.19 0.18
CA ILE A 191 -0.27 3.09 0.65
C ILE A 191 -0.29 2.01 -0.43
N ASN A 192 0.77 1.96 -1.23
CA ASN A 192 0.93 1.00 -2.30
C ASN A 192 1.74 -0.20 -1.81
N ILE A 193 1.14 -1.39 -1.83
CA ILE A 193 1.79 -2.68 -1.66
C ILE A 193 2.21 -3.16 -3.06
N LYS A 194 3.50 -3.42 -3.22
CA LYS A 194 4.04 -3.88 -4.50
C LYS A 194 3.61 -5.32 -4.79
N PRO A 195 3.36 -5.67 -6.07
CA PRO A 195 3.24 -7.05 -6.50
C PRO A 195 4.47 -7.86 -6.05
N TRP A 196 4.28 -9.16 -5.84
CA TRP A 196 5.40 -10.04 -5.50
C TRP A 196 6.25 -10.27 -6.74
N ASP A 197 7.50 -9.81 -6.69
CA ASP A 197 8.51 -10.11 -7.70
C ASP A 197 9.35 -11.30 -7.22
N TYR A 198 9.28 -12.39 -7.98
CA TYR A 198 10.00 -13.62 -7.69
C TYR A 198 11.51 -13.51 -7.93
N ASP A 199 11.94 -12.57 -8.78
CA ASP A 199 13.33 -12.38 -9.19
C ASP A 199 14.03 -11.27 -8.41
N ASP A 200 13.30 -10.49 -7.60
CA ASP A 200 13.88 -9.44 -6.75
C ASP A 200 14.67 -10.06 -5.58
N PRO A 201 16.00 -9.81 -5.49
CA PRO A 201 16.83 -10.36 -4.42
C PRO A 201 16.48 -9.80 -3.03
N SER A 202 15.73 -8.69 -2.96
CA SER A 202 15.26 -8.08 -1.71
C SER A 202 14.06 -8.83 -1.12
N ASN A 203 13.37 -9.65 -1.93
CA ASN A 203 12.24 -10.44 -1.50
C ASN A 203 12.73 -11.78 -0.93
N GLU A 204 12.81 -11.86 0.40
CA GLU A 204 13.06 -13.12 1.12
C GLU A 204 11.76 -13.93 1.24
N GLY A 205 11.41 -14.67 0.19
CA GLY A 205 10.29 -15.61 0.21
C GLY A 205 10.63 -16.97 0.82
N ILE A 206 9.68 -17.90 0.69
CA ILE A 206 9.81 -19.27 1.17
C ILE A 206 10.62 -20.08 0.16
N GLY A 207 11.83 -20.45 0.57
CA GLY A 207 12.73 -21.33 -0.17
C GLY A 207 13.51 -20.61 -1.28
N LYS A 208 14.84 -20.81 -1.33
CA LYS A 208 15.73 -20.08 -2.26
C LYS A 208 15.45 -20.33 -3.76
N VAL A 209 14.91 -21.50 -4.10
CA VAL A 209 14.69 -21.91 -5.50
C VAL A 209 13.29 -21.52 -5.98
N VAL A 210 12.29 -21.65 -5.12
CA VAL A 210 10.88 -21.38 -5.46
C VAL A 210 10.56 -19.90 -5.24
N ASN A 211 11.17 -19.30 -4.22
CA ASN A 211 10.90 -17.95 -3.73
C ASN A 211 9.40 -17.66 -3.58
N ALA A 212 8.65 -18.62 -3.03
CA ALA A 212 7.21 -18.48 -2.91
C ALA A 212 6.88 -17.33 -1.96
N PHE A 213 5.90 -16.50 -2.30
CA PHE A 213 5.55 -15.37 -1.46
C PHE A 213 5.03 -15.84 -0.09
N PRO A 214 5.45 -15.20 1.02
CA PRO A 214 5.00 -15.57 2.34
C PRO A 214 3.56 -15.09 2.57
N ILE A 215 2.81 -15.85 3.36
CA ILE A 215 1.50 -15.42 3.84
C ILE A 215 1.69 -14.65 5.15
N TYR A 216 1.14 -13.44 5.18
CA TYR A 216 1.18 -12.50 6.27
C TYR A 216 -0.04 -12.64 7.18
N SER A 217 0.20 -12.55 8.47
CA SER A 217 -0.80 -12.28 9.50
C SER A 217 -0.65 -10.85 10.01
N ASN A 218 -1.76 -10.17 10.22
CA ASN A 218 -1.78 -8.81 10.75
C ASN A 218 -1.39 -8.76 12.24
N GLU A 219 -1.45 -7.57 12.86
CA GLU A 219 -1.13 -7.37 14.28
C GLU A 219 -2.03 -8.13 15.26
N GLU A 220 -3.20 -8.60 14.80
CA GLU A 220 -4.11 -9.44 15.58
C GLU A 220 -3.83 -10.95 15.39
N GLY A 221 -2.81 -11.32 14.61
CA GLY A 221 -2.51 -12.71 14.27
C GLY A 221 -3.48 -13.34 13.27
N ARG A 222 -4.21 -12.54 12.49
CA ARG A 222 -5.17 -13.02 11.49
C ARG A 222 -4.60 -12.93 10.09
N ALA A 223 -4.67 -14.02 9.35
CA ALA A 223 -4.38 -14.06 7.92
C ALA A 223 -5.62 -13.64 7.13
N VAL A 224 -5.48 -12.57 6.38
CA VAL A 224 -6.58 -11.91 5.68
C VAL A 224 -6.25 -11.86 4.19
N PHE A 225 -7.22 -12.15 3.32
CA PHE A 225 -7.02 -12.14 1.87
C PHE A 225 -8.07 -11.27 1.21
N ARG A 226 -7.66 -10.64 0.10
CA ARG A 226 -8.54 -9.83 -0.74
C ARG A 226 -9.29 -10.73 -1.74
N ARG A 227 -10.59 -10.51 -1.87
CA ARG A 227 -11.48 -11.02 -2.91
C ARG A 227 -12.09 -9.82 -3.65
N GLN A 228 -12.77 -10.02 -4.78
CA GLN A 228 -13.43 -8.96 -5.58
C GLN A 228 -14.18 -7.93 -4.71
N GLY A 229 -13.50 -6.82 -4.33
CA GLY A 229 -14.04 -5.78 -3.46
C GLY A 229 -14.32 -6.17 -1.98
N SER A 230 -13.86 -7.33 -1.49
CA SER A 230 -14.13 -7.77 -0.12
C SER A 230 -12.92 -8.43 0.54
N THR A 231 -12.90 -8.44 1.87
CA THR A 231 -11.74 -8.87 2.65
C THR A 231 -12.13 -9.98 3.62
N THR A 232 -11.64 -11.20 3.38
CA THR A 232 -12.01 -12.42 4.12
C THR A 232 -10.86 -12.91 4.99
N THR A 233 -11.18 -13.36 6.20
CA THR A 233 -10.23 -13.99 7.13
C THR A 233 -10.34 -15.49 6.98
N TYR A 234 -9.20 -16.18 6.90
CA TYR A 234 -9.15 -17.64 6.73
C TYR A 234 -8.61 -18.30 7.99
N GLN A 235 -9.05 -19.54 8.20
CA GLN A 235 -8.53 -20.39 9.26
C GLN A 235 -7.16 -20.97 8.88
N PHE A 236 -6.41 -21.44 9.88
CA PHE A 236 -5.03 -21.90 9.68
C PHE A 236 -4.92 -23.05 8.66
N ASP A 237 -5.85 -23.99 8.69
CA ASP A 237 -5.93 -25.12 7.75
C ASP A 237 -6.20 -24.66 6.32
N GLU A 238 -7.11 -23.71 6.13
CA GLU A 238 -7.37 -23.10 4.82
C GLU A 238 -6.14 -22.36 4.29
N VAL A 239 -5.46 -21.59 5.17
CA VAL A 239 -4.21 -20.89 4.81
C VAL A 239 -3.12 -21.88 4.43
N ALA A 240 -2.96 -22.99 5.15
CA ALA A 240 -1.98 -24.01 4.82
C ALA A 240 -2.26 -24.64 3.44
N ASN A 241 -3.53 -24.90 3.13
CA ASN A 241 -3.93 -25.43 1.82
C ASN A 241 -3.67 -24.41 0.69
N ILE A 242 -3.94 -23.13 0.92
CA ILE A 242 -3.63 -22.05 -0.02
C ILE A 242 -2.11 -21.97 -0.25
N ALA A 243 -1.32 -21.96 0.82
CA ALA A 243 0.15 -21.92 0.76
C ALA A 243 0.70 -23.10 -0.06
N TYR A 244 0.18 -24.31 0.20
CA TYR A 244 0.55 -25.51 -0.52
C TYR A 244 0.24 -25.39 -2.02
N PHE A 245 -0.97 -24.95 -2.37
CA PHE A 245 -1.37 -24.81 -3.78
C PHE A 245 -0.51 -23.79 -4.52
N VAL A 246 -0.28 -22.62 -3.92
CA VAL A 246 0.57 -21.56 -4.46
C VAL A 246 1.99 -22.04 -4.67
N ALA A 247 2.60 -22.65 -3.64
CA ALA A 247 3.96 -23.15 -3.73
C ALA A 247 4.09 -24.24 -4.80
N ASN A 248 3.12 -25.16 -4.88
CA ASN A 248 3.12 -26.23 -5.87
C ASN A 248 2.97 -25.69 -7.29
N ALA A 249 2.09 -24.72 -7.52
CA ALA A 249 1.94 -24.06 -8.81
C ALA A 249 3.25 -23.37 -9.25
N ARG A 250 3.91 -22.66 -8.33
CA ARG A 250 5.21 -22.02 -8.61
C ARG A 250 6.30 -23.05 -8.91
N CYS A 251 6.37 -24.14 -8.16
CA CYS A 251 7.30 -25.26 -8.43
C CYS A 251 7.12 -25.80 -9.85
N HIS A 252 5.87 -26.07 -10.27
CA HIS A 252 5.60 -26.54 -11.62
C HIS A 252 6.04 -25.53 -12.70
N GLN A 253 5.81 -24.25 -12.48
CA GLN A 253 6.26 -23.20 -13.40
C GLN A 253 7.79 -23.17 -13.52
N VAL A 254 8.51 -23.20 -12.40
CA VAL A 254 9.98 -23.19 -12.39
C VAL A 254 10.54 -24.44 -13.10
N ILE A 255 9.96 -25.62 -12.87
CA ILE A 255 10.36 -26.86 -13.55
C ILE A 255 10.16 -26.73 -15.07
N ALA A 256 9.01 -26.21 -15.51
CA ALA A 256 8.74 -25.99 -16.93
C ALA A 256 9.74 -25.01 -17.58
N ASP A 257 10.06 -23.91 -16.89
CA ASP A 257 11.02 -22.92 -17.38
C ASP A 257 12.45 -23.50 -17.47
N LEU A 258 12.84 -24.34 -16.51
CA LEU A 258 14.13 -25.04 -16.53
C LEU A 258 14.22 -26.05 -17.67
N HIS A 259 13.16 -26.84 -17.91
CA HIS A 259 13.12 -27.77 -19.06
C HIS A 259 13.29 -27.02 -20.39
N LYS A 260 12.58 -25.89 -20.56
CA LYS A 260 12.72 -25.05 -21.76
C LYS A 260 14.14 -24.50 -21.92
N LYS A 261 14.79 -24.06 -20.85
CA LYS A 261 16.19 -23.59 -20.88
C LYS A 261 17.17 -24.70 -21.26
N ILE A 262 16.95 -25.92 -20.76
CA ILE A 262 17.77 -27.09 -21.09
C ILE A 262 17.64 -27.41 -22.58
N GLU A 263 16.43 -27.46 -23.13
CA GLU A 263 16.18 -27.73 -24.55
C GLU A 263 16.87 -26.70 -25.47
N LEU A 264 16.75 -25.40 -25.14
CA LEU A 264 17.43 -24.33 -25.87
C LEU A 264 18.95 -24.46 -25.82
N THR A 265 19.50 -24.86 -24.67
CA THR A 265 20.94 -25.03 -24.49
C THR A 265 21.44 -26.24 -25.31
N ILE A 266 20.71 -27.35 -25.29
CA ILE A 266 21.01 -28.53 -26.11
C ILE A 266 20.97 -28.17 -27.60
N ALA A 267 19.96 -27.42 -28.05
CA ALA A 267 19.87 -26.96 -29.43
C ALA A 267 21.03 -26.04 -29.84
N SER A 268 21.45 -25.12 -28.95
CA SER A 268 22.60 -24.24 -29.16
C SER A 268 23.93 -25.00 -29.25
N ILE A 269 24.11 -26.04 -28.44
CA ILE A 269 25.31 -26.89 -28.50
C ILE A 269 25.31 -27.71 -29.79
N ALA A 270 24.16 -28.29 -30.16
CA ALA A 270 24.03 -29.08 -31.39
C ALA A 270 24.30 -28.25 -32.66
N SER A 271 23.88 -26.98 -32.70
CA SER A 271 24.15 -26.09 -33.85
C SER A 271 25.64 -25.70 -33.95
N LYS A 272 26.31 -25.46 -32.82
CA LYS A 272 27.76 -25.19 -32.75
C LYS A 272 28.61 -26.40 -33.16
N LEU A 273 28.15 -27.61 -32.90
CA LEU A 273 28.83 -28.85 -33.33
C LEU A 273 28.67 -29.15 -34.82
N ARG A 274 27.62 -28.64 -35.49
CA ARG A 274 27.41 -28.80 -36.93
C ARG A 274 28.15 -27.78 -37.80
N THR A 275 28.69 -26.72 -37.20
CA THR A 275 29.42 -25.64 -37.88
C THR A 275 30.95 -25.76 -37.76
N ARG A 276 31.44 -26.80 -37.08
CA ARG A 276 32.83 -27.25 -37.07
C ARG A 276 32.99 -28.48 -37.94
#